data_AF-A0A954WC23-F1
#
_entry.id   AF-A0A954WC23-F1
#
_cell.length_a   1.000
_cell.length_b   1.000
_cell.length_c   1.000
_cell.angle_alpha   90.00
_cell.angle_beta   90.00
_cell.angle_gamma   90.00
#
_symmetry.space_group_name_H-M   'P 1'
#
loop_
_entity.id
_entity.type
_entity.pdbx_description
1 polymer ?
#
loop_
_entity_poly.entity_id
_entity_poly.type
_entity_poly.pdbx_seq_one_letter_code
_entity_poly.pdbx_strand_id
1 'polypeptide(L)'
;MTPKITPEIRKAIDEQHGKPVFVVDADRHQTFVLLTSDDFQRVEPFLGYSPDEGEWTDAKESRRRELIDKDIAGSITSDEKGELAVLDRQGNDHYDKIAPRPIEGVRQLHQELLQKRDHD
;
A
#
# COMPACT_ATOMS: atom_id res chain seq x y z
N MET A 1 10.97 -3.04 -9.00
CA MET A 1 12.04 -2.41 -9.81
C MET A 1 12.28 -1.02 -9.25
N THR A 2 13.33 -0.82 -8.48
CA THR A 2 13.69 0.51 -7.94
C THR A 2 14.22 1.36 -9.10
N PRO A 3 13.62 2.52 -9.41
CA PRO A 3 14.11 3.37 -10.49
C PRO A 3 15.55 3.81 -10.17
N LYS A 4 16.48 3.51 -11.09
CA LYS A 4 17.88 3.92 -10.95
C LYS A 4 17.99 5.40 -11.29
N ILE A 5 18.55 6.19 -10.38
CA ILE A 5 18.91 7.59 -10.61
C ILE A 5 19.80 7.66 -11.85
N THR A 6 19.41 8.46 -12.85
CA THR A 6 20.20 8.68 -14.05
C THR A 6 21.45 9.52 -13.72
N PRO A 7 22.56 9.35 -14.46
CA PRO A 7 23.79 10.09 -14.22
C PRO A 7 23.62 11.62 -14.35
N GLU A 8 22.66 12.08 -15.14
CA GLU A 8 22.32 13.50 -15.27
C GLU A 8 21.69 14.07 -14.00
N ILE A 9 20.80 13.32 -13.36
CA ILE A 9 20.20 13.68 -12.07
C ILE A 9 21.28 13.74 -10.98
N ARG A 10 22.21 12.77 -10.99
CA ARG A 10 23.33 12.74 -10.03
C ARG A 10 24.20 14.00 -10.15
N LYS A 11 24.51 14.41 -11.38
CA LYS A 11 25.27 15.64 -11.63
C LYS A 11 24.52 16.89 -11.17
N ALA A 12 23.21 16.97 -11.39
CA ALA A 12 22.39 18.08 -10.93
C ALA A 12 22.32 18.18 -9.39
N ILE A 13 22.29 17.04 -8.69
CA ILE A 13 22.31 17.00 -7.22
C ILE A 13 23.66 17.51 -6.67
N ASP A 14 24.77 17.10 -7.28
CA ASP A 14 26.12 17.54 -6.89
C ASP A 14 26.31 19.04 -7.14
N GLU A 15 25.79 19.57 -8.25
CA GLU A 15 25.85 21.00 -8.60
C GLU A 15 24.97 21.88 -7.69
N GLN A 16 23.89 21.34 -7.15
CA GLN A 16 22.97 22.07 -6.28
C GLN A 16 23.33 22.02 -4.79
N HIS A 17 24.47 21.42 -4.42
CA HIS A 17 24.99 21.38 -3.05
C HIS A 17 23.96 20.93 -2.00
N GLY A 18 23.13 19.94 -2.35
CA GLY A 18 22.12 19.39 -1.44
C GLY A 18 20.81 20.19 -1.37
N LYS A 19 20.57 21.17 -2.24
CA LYS A 19 19.25 21.79 -2.36
C LYS A 19 18.24 20.83 -3.06
N PRO A 20 16.93 20.95 -2.75
CA PRO A 20 15.90 20.15 -3.39
C PRO A 20 15.91 20.30 -4.91
N VAL A 21 16.07 19.18 -5.64
CA VAL A 21 16.08 19.17 -7.10
C VAL A 21 14.69 18.79 -7.61
N PHE A 22 14.11 19.62 -8.47
CA PHE A 22 12.83 19.35 -9.11
C PHE A 22 13.07 18.65 -10.46
N VAL A 23 12.49 17.47 -10.62
CA VAL A 23 12.54 16.68 -11.86
C VAL A 23 11.14 16.64 -12.45
N VAL A 24 10.97 17.22 -13.63
CA VAL A 24 9.70 17.19 -14.36
C VAL A 24 9.73 16.03 -15.34
N ASP A 25 8.85 15.05 -15.13
CA ASP A 25 8.52 14.03 -16.11
C ASP A 25 7.40 14.58 -17.00
N ALA A 26 7.80 15.05 -18.19
CA ALA A 26 6.90 15.64 -19.17
C ALA A 26 5.94 14.62 -19.79
N ASP A 27 6.34 13.35 -19.88
CA ASP A 27 5.49 12.29 -20.46
C ASP A 27 4.35 11.95 -19.51
N ARG A 28 4.62 11.95 -18.20
CA ARG A 28 3.63 11.61 -17.17
C ARG A 28 2.96 12.83 -16.54
N HIS A 29 3.34 14.05 -16.92
CA HIS A 29 2.91 15.30 -16.29
C HIS A 29 3.12 15.28 -14.76
N GLN A 30 4.21 14.66 -14.31
CA GLN A 30 4.53 14.49 -12.90
C GLN A 30 5.79 15.28 -12.55
N THR A 31 5.78 15.95 -11.41
CA THR A 31 6.96 16.64 -10.88
C THR A 31 7.42 15.92 -9.62
N PHE A 32 8.65 15.43 -9.64
CA PHE A 32 9.30 14.77 -8.52
C PHE A 32 10.24 15.76 -7.84
N VAL A 33 10.31 15.72 -6.51
CA VAL A 33 11.29 16.48 -5.73
C VAL A 33 12.28 15.50 -5.14
N LEU A 34 13.55 15.66 -5.48
CA LEU A 34 14.64 14.88 -4.93
C LEU A 34 15.23 15.63 -3.74
N LEU A 35 15.20 14.96 -2.60
CA LEU A 35 15.72 15.46 -1.34
C LEU A 35 16.88 14.58 -0.90
N THR A 36 17.81 15.17 -0.15
CA THR A 36 18.78 14.37 0.59
C THR A 36 18.06 13.61 1.71
N SER A 37 18.64 12.52 2.21
CA SER A 37 18.04 11.77 3.31
C SER A 37 17.82 12.62 4.58
N ASP A 38 18.72 13.56 4.86
CA ASP A 38 18.60 14.47 6.00
C ASP A 38 17.42 15.45 5.81
N ASP A 39 17.30 16.04 4.62
CA ASP A 39 16.19 16.95 4.32
C ASP A 39 14.84 16.20 4.28
N PHE A 40 14.85 14.96 3.77
CA PHE A 40 13.66 14.11 3.77
C PHE A 40 13.17 13.86 5.20
N GLN A 41 14.05 13.49 6.14
CA GLN A 41 13.65 13.28 7.55
C GLN A 41 13.05 14.54 8.20
N ARG A 42 13.46 15.73 7.76
CA ARG A 42 12.91 16.99 8.29
C ARG A 42 11.51 17.29 7.77
N VAL A 43 11.20 16.88 6.53
CA VAL A 43 9.89 17.12 5.90
C VAL A 43 8.93 15.94 6.03
N GLU A 44 9.43 14.73 6.30
CA GLU A 44 8.67 13.50 6.50
C GLU A 44 7.45 13.67 7.44
N PRO A 45 7.56 14.35 8.61
CA PRO A 45 6.42 14.53 9.51
C PRO A 45 5.31 15.40 8.92
N PHE A 46 5.63 16.26 7.95
CA PHE A 46 4.71 17.20 7.33
C PHE A 46 4.06 16.65 6.06
N LEU A 47 4.63 15.59 5.47
CA LEU A 47 4.11 14.96 4.27
C LEU A 47 2.99 13.95 4.56
N GLY A 48 2.73 13.65 5.84
CA GLY A 48 1.78 12.62 6.24
C GLY A 48 2.10 11.25 5.62
N TYR A 49 3.36 11.05 5.25
CA TYR A 49 3.87 9.85 4.61
C TYR A 49 4.65 9.08 5.67
N SER A 50 4.01 8.10 6.31
CA SER A 50 4.77 7.08 7.00
C SER A 50 5.23 6.07 5.94
N PRO A 51 6.52 5.79 5.78
CA PRO A 51 7.02 4.81 4.79
C PRO A 51 6.43 3.40 4.99
N ASP A 52 5.83 3.15 6.15
CA ASP A 52 5.11 1.94 6.52
C ASP A 52 3.64 1.93 6.07
N GLU A 53 3.01 3.03 5.64
CA GLU A 53 1.55 3.07 5.42
C GLU A 53 1.08 2.23 4.22
N GLY A 54 1.93 1.97 3.22
CA GLY A 54 1.55 1.28 1.99
C GLY A 54 1.89 -0.22 1.92
N GLU A 55 2.86 -0.69 2.70
CA GLU A 55 3.31 -2.09 2.64
C GLU A 55 2.65 -2.90 3.76
N TRP A 56 2.17 -4.10 3.44
CA TRP A 56 1.62 -5.01 4.42
C TRP A 56 2.76 -5.78 5.07
N THR A 57 2.93 -5.64 6.37
CA THR A 57 4.05 -6.20 7.13
C THR A 57 3.57 -7.16 8.22
N ASP A 58 4.44 -8.06 8.67
CA ASP A 58 4.14 -8.98 9.77
C ASP A 58 3.79 -8.26 11.08
N ALA A 59 4.33 -7.05 11.27
CA ALA A 59 4.01 -6.18 12.40
C ALA A 59 2.55 -5.70 12.35
N LYS A 60 2.08 -5.27 11.17
CA LYS A 60 0.68 -4.89 10.94
C LYS A 60 -0.28 -6.08 11.10
N GLU A 61 0.09 -7.25 10.60
CA GLU A 61 -0.71 -8.46 10.78
C GLU A 61 -0.78 -8.90 12.25
N SER A 62 0.33 -8.77 12.99
CA SER A 62 0.35 -9.04 14.43
C SER A 62 -0.52 -8.04 15.19
N ARG A 63 -0.43 -6.75 14.87
CA ARG A 63 -1.25 -5.70 15.45
C ARG A 63 -2.74 -5.91 15.16
N ARG A 64 -3.08 -6.27 13.92
CA ARG A 64 -4.45 -6.61 13.53
C ARG A 64 -5.01 -7.76 14.35
N ARG A 65 -4.24 -8.83 14.57
CA ARG A 65 -4.65 -9.96 15.42
C ARG A 65 -4.90 -9.55 16.87
N GLU A 66 -4.04 -8.73 17.45
CA GLU A 66 -4.25 -8.20 18.81
C GLU A 66 -5.56 -7.39 18.92
N LEU A 67 -5.87 -6.57 17.91
CA LEU A 67 -7.09 -5.79 17.89
C LEU A 67 -8.34 -6.65 17.71
N ILE A 68 -8.27 -7.71 16.88
CA ILE A 68 -9.36 -8.70 16.75
C ILE A 68 -9.59 -9.41 18.09
N ASP A 69 -8.53 -9.84 18.77
CA ASP A 69 -8.66 -10.49 20.08
C ASP A 69 -9.32 -9.55 21.10
N LYS A 70 -8.98 -8.26 21.08
CA LYS A 70 -9.65 -7.24 21.91
C LYS A 70 -11.11 -7.00 21.53
N ASP A 71 -11.45 -7.00 20.24
CA ASP A 71 -12.84 -6.86 19.77
C ASP A 71 -13.68 -8.06 20.21
N ILE A 72 -13.15 -9.28 20.06
CA ILE A 72 -13.78 -10.52 20.55
C ILE A 72 -13.95 -10.49 22.07
N ALA A 73 -12.94 -10.01 22.79
CA ALA A 73 -13.00 -9.85 24.25
C ALA A 73 -13.91 -8.69 24.71
N GLY A 74 -14.40 -7.85 23.79
CA GLY A 74 -15.22 -6.68 24.11
C GLY A 74 -14.45 -5.55 24.81
N SER A 75 -13.12 -5.56 24.74
CA SER A 75 -12.24 -4.57 25.40
C SER A 75 -11.65 -3.54 24.44
N ILE A 76 -11.98 -3.62 23.15
CA ILE A 76 -11.52 -2.66 22.14
C ILE A 76 -12.11 -1.27 22.36
N THR A 77 -11.27 -0.24 22.25
CA THR A 77 -11.68 1.16 22.30
C THR A 77 -12.19 1.66 20.94
N SER A 78 -12.83 2.83 20.92
CA SER A 78 -13.32 3.42 19.66
C SER A 78 -12.18 3.77 18.70
N ASP A 79 -11.05 4.25 19.23
CA ASP A 79 -9.88 4.60 18.42
C ASP A 79 -9.23 3.33 17.84
N GLU A 80 -9.08 2.29 18.65
CA GLU A 80 -8.58 0.98 18.22
C GLU A 80 -9.48 0.32 17.17
N LYS A 81 -10.80 0.57 17.23
CA LYS A 81 -11.74 0.10 16.22
C LYS A 81 -11.54 0.81 14.88
N GLY A 82 -11.21 2.11 14.92
CA GLY A 82 -10.80 2.87 13.75
C GLY A 82 -9.48 2.32 13.16
N GLU A 83 -8.50 2.03 14.01
CA GLU A 83 -7.24 1.40 13.62
C GLU A 83 -7.47 0.03 12.95
N LEU A 84 -8.31 -0.82 13.54
CA LEU A 84 -8.66 -2.13 12.99
C LEU A 84 -9.30 -2.02 11.61
N ALA A 85 -10.21 -1.06 11.40
CA ALA A 85 -10.85 -0.85 10.09
C ALA A 85 -9.84 -0.45 9.00
N VAL A 86 -8.82 0.35 9.36
CA VAL A 86 -7.74 0.72 8.44
C VAL A 86 -6.87 -0.49 8.10
N LEU A 87 -6.48 -1.28 9.12
CA LEU A 87 -5.68 -2.49 8.93
C LEU A 87 -6.43 -3.56 8.12
N ASP A 88 -7.73 -3.75 8.34
CA ASP A 88 -8.55 -4.67 7.56
C ASP A 88 -8.57 -4.30 6.08
N ARG A 89 -8.69 -3.00 5.76
CA ARG A 89 -8.65 -2.52 4.38
C ARG A 89 -7.30 -2.79 3.74
N GLN A 90 -6.20 -2.42 4.41
CA GLN A 90 -4.84 -2.64 3.92
C GLN A 90 -4.54 -4.14 3.72
N GLY A 91 -5.00 -4.98 4.65
CA GLY A 91 -4.86 -6.43 4.57
C GLY A 91 -5.61 -7.01 3.38
N ASN A 92 -6.88 -6.63 3.19
CA ASN A 92 -7.66 -7.06 2.04
C ASN A 92 -7.01 -6.66 0.71
N ASP A 93 -6.55 -5.40 0.60
CA ASP A 93 -5.86 -4.91 -0.60
C ASP A 93 -4.55 -5.68 -0.88
N HIS A 94 -3.88 -6.17 0.17
CA HIS A 94 -2.70 -7.02 0.05
C HIS A 94 -3.07 -8.44 -0.40
N TYR A 95 -4.02 -9.08 0.29
CA TYR A 95 -4.45 -10.46 -0.01
C TYR A 95 -5.09 -10.58 -1.40
N ASP A 96 -5.84 -9.59 -1.86
CA ASP A 96 -6.41 -9.58 -3.20
C ASP A 96 -5.32 -9.56 -4.30
N LYS A 97 -4.13 -9.01 -4.01
CA LYS A 97 -2.99 -9.01 -4.95
C LYS A 97 -2.23 -10.34 -4.94
N ILE A 98 -2.02 -10.94 -3.76
CA ILE A 98 -1.16 -12.13 -3.62
C ILE A 98 -1.93 -13.45 -3.77
N ALA A 99 -3.22 -13.45 -3.48
CA ALA A 99 -4.12 -14.58 -3.62
C ALA A 99 -5.43 -14.11 -4.29
N PRO A 100 -5.39 -13.69 -5.57
CA PRO A 100 -6.59 -13.38 -6.31
C PRO A 100 -7.52 -14.58 -6.23
N ARG A 101 -8.74 -14.39 -5.72
CA ARG A 101 -9.66 -15.52 -5.55
C ARG A 101 -9.88 -16.17 -6.93
N PRO A 102 -9.70 -17.48 -7.08
CA PRO A 102 -10.06 -18.17 -8.31
C PRO A 102 -11.59 -18.25 -8.40
N ILE A 103 -12.24 -17.13 -8.74
CA ILE A 103 -13.69 -17.05 -9.00
C ILE A 103 -14.02 -17.85 -10.27
N GLU A 104 -13.02 -18.21 -11.06
CA GLU A 104 -13.17 -18.97 -12.29
C GLU A 104 -13.76 -20.36 -12.05
N GLY A 105 -13.31 -21.08 -11.02
CA GLY A 105 -13.90 -22.37 -10.63
C GLY A 105 -15.33 -22.24 -10.11
N VAL A 106 -15.63 -21.16 -9.38
CA VAL A 106 -16.99 -20.88 -8.88
C VAL A 106 -17.94 -20.49 -10.03
N ARG A 107 -17.44 -19.74 -11.02
CA ARG A 107 -18.19 -19.38 -12.23
C ARG A 107 -18.48 -20.61 -13.10
N GLN A 108 -17.50 -21.49 -13.29
CA GLN A 108 -17.69 -22.75 -14.01
C GLN A 108 -18.74 -23.62 -13.33
N LEU A 109 -18.64 -23.82 -12.00
CA LEU A 109 -19.63 -24.58 -11.25
C LEU A 109 -21.04 -23.98 -11.33
N HIS A 110 -21.18 -22.66 -11.25
CA HIS A 110 -22.47 -21.98 -11.42
C HIS A 110 -23.07 -22.21 -12.82
N GLN A 111 -22.24 -22.15 -13.88
CA GLN A 111 -22.68 -22.43 -15.24
C GLN A 111 -23.12 -23.87 -15.44
N GLU A 112 -22.38 -24.84 -14.89
CA GLU A 112 -22.74 -26.26 -14.93
C GLU A 112 -24.07 -26.54 -14.23
N LEU A 113 -24.32 -25.90 -13.10
CA LEU A 113 -25.58 -26.05 -12.35
C LEU A 113 -26.78 -25.44 -13.10
N LEU A 114 -26.59 -24.31 -13.78
CA LEU A 114 -27.63 -23.74 -14.65
C LEU A 114 -27.95 -24.65 -15.84
N GLN A 115 -26.91 -25.16 -16.52
CA GLN A 115 -27.10 -26.07 -17.66
C GLN A 115 -27.79 -27.39 -17.27
N LYS A 116 -27.52 -27.93 -16.08
CA LYS A 116 -28.22 -29.12 -15.57
C LYS A 116 -29.68 -28.85 -15.21
N ARG A 117 -30.01 -27.63 -14.79
CA ARG A 117 -31.36 -27.24 -14.38
C ARG A 117 -32.29 -26.96 -15.56
N ASP A 118 -31.73 -26.57 -16.71
CA ASP A 118 -32.48 -26.33 -17.95
C ASP A 118 -32.66 -27.61 -18.81
N HIS A 119 -32.13 -28.76 -18.38
CA HIS A 119 -32.19 -30.04 -19.08
C HIS A 119 -33.09 -31.09 -18.39
N ASP A 120 -33.84 -30.69 -17.37
CA ASP A 120 -34.97 -31.39 -16.73
C ASP A 120 -36.28 -30.64 -17.05
#